data_AF-A0ABD6CSF2-F1
#
_entry.id   AF-A0ABD6CSF2-F1
#
_cell.length_a   1.000
_cell.length_b   1.000
_cell.length_c   1.000
_cell.angle_alpha   90.00
_cell.angle_beta   90.00
_cell.angle_gamma   90.00
#
_symmetry.space_group_name_H-M   'P 1'
#
loop_
_entity.id
_entity.type
_entity.pdbx_description
1 polymer ?
#
loop_
_entity_poly.entity_id
_entity_poly.type
_entity_poly.pdbx_seq_one_letter_code
_entity_poly.pdbx_strand_id
1 'polypeptide(L)'
;MIGSSRGIVAVAALVALLVIAAGVGGVAAQETENNSSSANATTTGPYDLEELKTWGVRASENAPASVRRYGDGQLWLRYAPASIAGNPNDPNTYRYLSKGTTIKRSEVYLGGIVGWGANEELDVTVVYWSEGTRRIEDEDGNVQTVPTAVDQTVDETTVTLSGSYDEATIELRPSYDEARHVTVFAEGDGGEATWRFDVHTSQTAEPVNVDTAGDLAMWAVGFLVLTLVLTLALMKIAHRFHERAGKGPGYPIWLYLAAVIPVGFITVVAGYRQVLDQIAEAPWILIPVVALFATVAAISWWGDDTERVGVIHLDLTAPSANEDGTGEIPVNVRTYETAKVGGVRGLVVNGITPYLARARGAIPELSLYCMGEERTEDPSLRFDGGTGVFDTIYFADPFDEDPISIEREGWSLSHLYNAPDLDEGASTVDRLAAQLSAVAWEKILPAIGIVLTGWVLGSLLVSNGILGALVGLLPAFMWAGRPVKGNAEWNVAPASFGSVVLALINSAEELDEVADRDYFKQRYQEELGKNVAERKKVKEETELGKFDEVMEAIEEGDPGSLSDAIDDRDVSGGASADD
;
A
#
# COMPACT_ATOMS: atom_id res chain seq x y z
N MET A 1 -21.31 8.62 -29.38
CA MET A 1 -20.13 7.73 -29.33
C MET A 1 -18.90 8.56 -29.69
N ILE A 2 -18.06 8.91 -28.70
CA ILE A 2 -16.69 9.49 -28.75
C ILE A 2 -16.56 10.17 -27.38
N GLY A 3 -15.81 9.59 -26.45
CA GLY A 3 -15.66 10.16 -25.10
C GLY A 3 -14.91 9.29 -24.09
N SER A 4 -14.85 7.98 -24.32
CA SER A 4 -14.17 7.03 -23.42
C SER A 4 -12.64 7.02 -23.54
N SER A 5 -12.05 7.56 -24.61
CA SER A 5 -10.61 7.38 -24.88
C SER A 5 -9.69 8.28 -24.05
N ARG A 6 -10.12 9.47 -23.60
CA ARG A 6 -9.18 10.46 -23.02
C ARG A 6 -8.76 10.18 -21.58
N GLY A 7 -9.61 9.54 -20.76
CA GLY A 7 -9.24 9.13 -19.39
C GLY A 7 -8.39 7.87 -19.36
N ILE A 8 -8.61 6.99 -20.35
CA ILE A 8 -7.87 5.74 -20.52
C ILE A 8 -6.49 6.03 -21.12
N VAL A 9 -6.41 6.96 -22.07
CA VAL A 9 -5.12 7.48 -22.55
C VAL A 9 -4.34 8.11 -21.39
N ALA A 10 -4.97 8.66 -20.35
CA ALA A 10 -4.23 9.17 -19.19
C ALA A 10 -3.65 8.06 -18.30
N VAL A 11 -4.38 6.95 -18.06
CA VAL A 11 -3.87 5.80 -17.29
C VAL A 11 -2.88 4.97 -18.12
N ALA A 12 -3.14 4.77 -19.41
CA ALA A 12 -2.20 4.17 -20.34
C ALA A 12 -0.99 5.07 -20.59
N ALA A 13 -1.14 6.40 -20.59
CA ALA A 13 -0.03 7.33 -20.61
C ALA A 13 0.70 7.38 -19.27
N LEU A 14 0.06 7.02 -18.15
CA LEU A 14 0.70 6.92 -16.85
C LEU A 14 1.50 5.62 -16.70
N VAL A 15 0.94 4.51 -17.16
CA VAL A 15 1.67 3.25 -17.33
C VAL A 15 2.76 3.43 -18.38
N ALA A 16 2.50 4.16 -19.47
CA ALA A 16 3.51 4.51 -20.46
C ALA A 16 4.53 5.54 -19.93
N LEU A 17 4.17 6.44 -19.01
CA LEU A 17 5.12 7.35 -18.35
C LEU A 17 5.96 6.60 -17.32
N LEU A 18 5.40 5.59 -16.65
CA LEU A 18 6.13 4.63 -15.83
C LEU A 18 7.05 3.77 -16.70
N VAL A 19 6.64 3.40 -17.92
CA VAL A 19 7.45 2.69 -18.92
C VAL A 19 8.50 3.60 -19.57
N ILE A 20 8.23 4.90 -19.76
CA ILE A 20 9.20 5.87 -20.27
C ILE A 20 10.18 6.21 -19.16
N ALA A 21 9.74 6.41 -17.92
CA ALA A 21 10.63 6.60 -16.76
C ALA A 21 11.48 5.35 -16.47
N ALA A 22 10.94 4.14 -16.68
CA ALA A 22 11.72 2.89 -16.67
C ALA A 22 12.51 2.64 -17.97
N GLY A 23 12.24 3.40 -19.03
CA GLY A 23 12.75 3.18 -20.39
C GLY A 23 13.84 4.16 -20.81
N VAL A 24 14.13 5.22 -20.05
CA VAL A 24 15.29 6.11 -20.36
C VAL A 24 16.63 5.51 -19.93
N GLY A 25 16.64 4.35 -19.24
CA GLY A 25 17.86 3.65 -18.84
C GLY A 25 18.21 2.40 -19.66
N GLY A 26 17.42 2.04 -20.67
CA GLY A 26 17.51 0.71 -21.30
C GLY A 26 17.36 0.74 -22.82
N VAL A 27 18.21 1.48 -23.52
CA VAL A 27 18.49 1.22 -24.95
C VAL A 27 19.99 1.06 -25.12
N ALA A 28 20.51 -0.05 -24.60
CA ALA A 28 21.79 -0.60 -25.01
C ALA A 28 21.60 -2.11 -25.23
N ALA A 29 21.86 -2.52 -26.47
CA ALA A 29 22.08 -3.89 -26.94
C ALA A 29 20.91 -4.90 -26.84
N GLN A 30 20.14 -4.98 -27.93
CA GLN A 30 19.61 -6.27 -28.38
C GLN A 30 19.97 -6.46 -29.86
N GLU A 31 21.18 -6.93 -30.09
CA GLU A 31 21.54 -7.69 -31.28
C GLU A 31 22.29 -8.94 -30.81
N THR A 32 21.60 -10.07 -30.82
CA THR A 32 22.26 -11.37 -30.85
C THR A 32 21.41 -12.28 -31.72
N GLU A 33 21.54 -12.06 -33.03
CA GLU A 33 21.22 -13.10 -34.01
C GLU A 33 22.50 -13.90 -34.28
N ASN A 34 22.38 -15.20 -33.98
CA ASN A 34 23.36 -16.25 -34.20
C ASN A 34 24.16 -16.08 -35.49
N ASN A 35 25.48 -16.00 -35.35
CA ASN A 35 26.37 -16.49 -36.38
C ASN A 35 27.48 -17.33 -35.73
N SER A 36 27.30 -18.64 -35.80
CA SER A 36 28.34 -19.64 -35.53
C SER A 36 29.38 -19.56 -36.64
N SER A 37 30.30 -18.61 -36.53
CA SER A 37 31.56 -18.60 -37.25
C SER A 37 32.67 -18.92 -36.26
N SER A 38 33.20 -20.14 -36.38
CA SER A 38 34.44 -20.58 -35.73
C SER A 38 35.57 -19.62 -36.13
N ALA A 39 35.80 -18.61 -35.30
CA ALA A 39 36.90 -17.66 -35.45
C ALA A 39 38.12 -18.24 -34.75
N ASN A 40 39.22 -18.38 -35.51
CA ASN A 40 40.53 -18.72 -34.97
C ASN A 40 40.93 -17.67 -33.92
N ALA A 41 40.80 -17.99 -32.63
CA ALA A 41 41.32 -17.13 -31.58
C ALA A 41 42.86 -17.17 -31.65
N THR A 42 43.43 -16.09 -32.17
CA THR A 42 44.86 -15.84 -32.09
C THR A 42 45.15 -15.34 -30.69
N THR A 43 46.19 -15.83 -30.01
CA THR A 43 46.61 -15.31 -28.70
C THR A 43 46.80 -13.79 -28.81
N THR A 44 46.00 -13.01 -28.09
CA THR A 44 45.96 -11.53 -28.20
C THR A 44 46.85 -10.81 -27.19
N GLY A 45 47.75 -11.52 -26.50
CA GLY A 45 48.68 -10.92 -25.55
C GLY A 45 49.99 -11.68 -25.40
N PRO A 46 50.93 -11.13 -24.61
CA PRO A 46 52.28 -11.66 -24.46
C PRO A 46 52.38 -12.87 -23.52
N TYR A 47 51.34 -13.14 -22.71
CA TYR A 47 51.37 -14.18 -21.67
C TYR A 47 50.66 -15.46 -22.10
N ASP A 48 51.21 -16.61 -21.72
CA ASP A 48 50.58 -17.91 -21.97
C ASP A 48 49.53 -18.26 -20.90
N LEU A 49 48.57 -19.11 -21.26
CA LEU A 49 47.50 -19.52 -20.33
C LEU A 49 48.05 -20.20 -19.07
N GLU A 50 49.11 -20.99 -19.20
CA GLU A 50 49.73 -21.69 -18.07
C GLU A 50 50.39 -20.71 -17.09
N GLU A 51 51.04 -19.68 -17.62
CA GLU A 51 51.66 -18.60 -16.86
C GLU A 51 50.59 -17.81 -16.08
N LEU A 52 49.50 -17.42 -16.75
CA LEU A 52 48.38 -16.71 -16.12
C LEU A 52 47.60 -17.54 -15.09
N LYS A 53 47.64 -18.87 -15.22
CA LYS A 53 47.03 -19.80 -14.24
C LYS A 53 47.92 -20.07 -13.03
N THR A 54 49.19 -19.66 -13.08
CA THR A 54 50.14 -19.94 -12.00
C THR A 54 49.81 -19.13 -10.74
N TRP A 55 49.94 -19.79 -9.60
CA TRP A 55 49.85 -19.15 -8.29
C TRP A 55 51.26 -19.11 -7.70
N GLY A 56 51.72 -17.92 -7.31
CA GLY A 56 53.03 -17.75 -6.71
C GLY A 56 53.22 -18.58 -5.42
N VAL A 57 54.48 -18.76 -5.01
CA VAL A 57 54.82 -19.60 -3.85
C VAL A 57 54.32 -18.95 -2.56
N ARG A 58 53.51 -19.69 -1.79
CA ARG A 58 52.99 -19.23 -0.49
C ARG A 58 54.14 -19.09 0.51
N ALA A 59 54.13 -18.03 1.32
CA ALA A 59 55.20 -17.75 2.29
C ALA A 59 55.40 -18.86 3.33
N SER A 60 54.30 -19.44 3.82
CA SER A 60 54.32 -20.64 4.66
C SER A 60 52.98 -21.36 4.59
N GLU A 61 52.94 -22.62 5.03
CA GLU A 61 51.71 -23.43 5.05
C GLU A 61 50.61 -22.82 5.93
N ASN A 62 51.01 -22.09 6.99
CA ASN A 62 50.12 -21.44 7.95
C ASN A 62 49.80 -19.97 7.65
N ALA A 63 50.53 -19.30 6.73
CA ALA A 63 50.27 -17.90 6.38
C ALA A 63 48.98 -17.77 5.52
N PRO A 64 48.20 -16.68 5.57
CA PRO A 64 47.00 -16.52 4.75
C PRO A 64 47.23 -16.78 3.25
N ALA A 65 46.16 -17.17 2.53
CA ALA A 65 46.27 -17.65 1.15
C ALA A 65 46.82 -16.63 0.13
N SER A 66 46.79 -15.34 0.44
CA SER A 66 47.38 -14.28 -0.39
C SER A 66 48.79 -13.88 0.03
N VAL A 67 49.39 -14.48 1.06
CA VAL A 67 50.77 -14.15 1.42
C VAL A 67 51.74 -14.96 0.57
N ARG A 68 52.64 -14.27 -0.12
CA ARG A 68 53.67 -14.81 -1.01
C ARG A 68 55.05 -14.60 -0.41
N ARG A 69 55.93 -15.56 -0.64
CA ARG A 69 57.34 -15.41 -0.30
C ARG A 69 57.97 -14.41 -1.27
N TYR A 70 58.77 -13.48 -0.77
CA TYR A 70 59.47 -12.50 -1.58
C TYR A 70 60.84 -12.22 -0.94
N GLY A 71 61.92 -12.70 -1.56
CA GLY A 71 63.27 -12.68 -0.98
C GLY A 71 63.32 -13.29 0.43
N ASP A 72 63.82 -12.48 1.38
CA ASP A 72 63.83 -12.77 2.82
C ASP A 72 62.55 -12.29 3.55
N GLY A 73 61.63 -11.66 2.83
CA GLY A 73 60.38 -11.10 3.32
C GLY A 73 59.12 -11.80 2.80
N GLN A 74 58.00 -11.08 2.88
CA GLN A 74 56.70 -11.56 2.39
C GLN A 74 55.87 -10.40 1.83
N LEU A 75 55.15 -10.66 0.74
CA LEU A 75 54.17 -9.76 0.16
C LEU A 75 52.76 -10.34 0.36
N TRP A 76 51.75 -9.50 0.51
CA TRP A 76 50.35 -9.89 0.56
C TRP A 76 49.48 -8.98 -0.27
N LEU A 77 48.45 -9.59 -0.88
CA LEU A 77 47.38 -8.84 -1.53
C LEU A 77 46.10 -8.92 -0.69
N ARG A 78 45.49 -7.77 -0.44
CA ARG A 78 44.25 -7.61 0.31
C ARG A 78 43.23 -6.79 -0.48
N TYR A 79 41.96 -6.91 -0.12
CA TYR A 79 40.88 -6.13 -0.71
C TYR A 79 39.86 -5.71 0.35
N ALA A 80 39.22 -4.57 0.14
CA ALA A 80 38.08 -4.14 0.94
C ALA A 80 36.80 -4.77 0.36
N PRO A 81 35.98 -5.49 1.15
CA PRO A 81 34.73 -6.05 0.63
C PRO A 81 33.75 -4.94 0.26
N ALA A 82 32.91 -5.16 -0.75
CA ALA A 82 31.85 -4.22 -1.16
C ALA A 82 30.60 -4.26 -0.24
N SER A 83 30.73 -4.78 0.99
CA SER A 83 29.63 -4.86 1.96
C SER A 83 29.70 -3.71 2.98
N ILE A 84 28.63 -3.53 3.76
CA ILE A 84 28.54 -2.52 4.84
C ILE A 84 29.70 -2.65 5.86
N ALA A 85 30.32 -3.83 5.96
CA ALA A 85 31.46 -4.07 6.86
C ALA A 85 32.84 -3.77 6.23
N GLY A 86 32.91 -3.41 4.94
CA GLY A 86 34.15 -3.09 4.24
C GLY A 86 34.30 -1.59 4.03
N ASN A 87 35.29 -0.98 4.68
CA ASN A 87 35.61 0.43 4.55
C ASN A 87 36.98 0.59 3.86
N PRO A 88 37.05 1.14 2.63
CA PRO A 88 38.32 1.34 1.93
C PRO A 88 39.26 2.34 2.63
N ASN A 89 38.76 3.11 3.60
CA ASN A 89 39.58 4.04 4.39
C ASN A 89 40.06 3.44 5.72
N ASP A 90 39.71 2.19 6.04
CA ASP A 90 40.12 1.51 7.28
C ASP A 90 40.80 0.16 6.97
N PRO A 91 42.14 0.08 7.12
CA PRO A 91 42.92 -1.14 6.86
C PRO A 91 42.49 -2.36 7.69
N ASN A 92 41.82 -2.15 8.84
CA ASN A 92 41.32 -3.25 9.67
C ASN A 92 40.17 -4.03 9.03
N THR A 93 39.51 -3.46 8.02
CA THR A 93 38.39 -4.09 7.32
C THR A 93 38.83 -4.91 6.11
N TYR A 94 40.11 -4.83 5.74
CA TYR A 94 40.67 -5.51 4.59
C TYR A 94 40.74 -7.03 4.81
N ARG A 95 40.49 -7.78 3.74
CA ARG A 95 40.55 -9.24 3.75
C ARG A 95 41.66 -9.73 2.84
N TYR A 96 42.37 -10.75 3.29
CA TYR A 96 43.33 -11.46 2.45
C TYR A 96 42.62 -12.18 1.31
N LEU A 97 43.20 -12.13 0.12
CA LEU A 97 42.68 -12.80 -1.06
C LEU A 97 42.70 -14.34 -0.90
N SER A 98 41.60 -15.00 -1.26
CA SER A 98 41.51 -16.46 -1.36
C SER A 98 41.42 -16.93 -2.81
N LYS A 99 41.73 -18.21 -3.07
CA LYS A 99 41.54 -18.81 -4.40
C LYS A 99 40.06 -18.71 -4.83
N GLY A 100 39.80 -18.19 -6.03
CA GLY A 100 38.44 -17.99 -6.56
C GLY A 100 37.67 -16.81 -5.96
N THR A 101 38.36 -15.83 -5.39
CA THR A 101 37.71 -14.60 -4.89
C THR A 101 37.35 -13.68 -6.04
N THR A 102 36.11 -13.21 -6.07
CA THR A 102 35.68 -12.14 -6.98
C THR A 102 35.71 -10.79 -6.26
N ILE A 103 36.52 -9.87 -6.78
CA ILE A 103 36.67 -8.51 -6.27
C ILE A 103 35.62 -7.62 -6.91
N LYS A 104 34.89 -6.88 -6.05
CA LYS A 104 33.75 -6.05 -6.43
C LYS A 104 34.03 -4.55 -6.47
N ARG A 105 35.27 -4.15 -6.18
CA ARG A 105 35.76 -2.77 -6.20
C ARG A 105 36.88 -2.66 -7.23
N SER A 106 37.20 -1.44 -7.64
CA SER A 106 38.27 -1.10 -8.58
C SER A 106 39.64 -0.95 -7.91
N GLU A 107 39.84 -1.49 -6.71
CA GLU A 107 41.07 -1.28 -5.94
C GLU A 107 41.46 -2.54 -5.17
N VAL A 108 42.76 -2.82 -5.13
CA VAL A 108 43.38 -3.80 -4.24
C VAL A 108 44.59 -3.21 -3.55
N TYR A 109 44.93 -3.72 -2.38
CA TYR A 109 46.01 -3.21 -1.56
C TYR A 109 47.13 -4.25 -1.50
N LEU A 110 48.28 -3.90 -2.07
CA LEU A 110 49.51 -4.68 -2.00
C LEU A 110 50.32 -4.19 -0.81
N GLY A 111 50.56 -5.09 0.15
CA GLY A 111 51.40 -4.79 1.30
C GLY A 111 52.51 -5.79 1.47
N GLY A 112 53.49 -5.46 2.31
CA GLY A 112 54.64 -6.32 2.48
C GLY A 112 55.49 -6.05 3.71
N ILE A 113 56.39 -7.00 3.98
CA ILE A 113 57.55 -6.79 4.84
C ILE A 113 58.77 -6.91 3.94
N VAL A 114 59.33 -5.78 3.56
CA VAL A 114 60.52 -5.65 2.70
C VAL A 114 61.70 -5.20 3.55
N GLY A 115 62.27 -6.14 4.32
CA GLY A 115 63.44 -5.90 5.18
C GLY A 115 63.27 -4.80 6.24
N TRP A 116 64.29 -4.59 7.08
CA TRP A 116 64.29 -3.46 8.03
C TRP A 116 64.98 -2.25 7.41
N GLY A 117 64.22 -1.21 7.08
CA GLY A 117 64.74 0.08 6.61
C GLY A 117 65.10 0.15 5.13
N ALA A 118 64.66 -0.81 4.32
CA ALA A 118 64.74 -0.76 2.86
C ALA A 118 63.44 -0.15 2.29
N ASN A 119 63.59 0.63 1.21
CA ASN A 119 62.50 0.94 0.30
C ASN A 119 62.63 -0.02 -0.87
N GLU A 120 61.57 -0.76 -1.17
CA GLU A 120 61.53 -1.63 -2.34
C GLU A 120 60.61 -1.01 -3.37
N GLU A 121 61.10 -0.89 -4.61
CA GLU A 121 60.30 -0.52 -5.76
C GLU A 121 59.87 -1.81 -6.47
N LEU A 122 58.56 -2.00 -6.60
CA LEU A 122 57.96 -3.18 -7.20
C LEU A 122 57.29 -2.79 -8.51
N ASP A 123 57.68 -3.46 -9.59
CA ASP A 123 56.98 -3.39 -10.87
C ASP A 123 55.79 -4.36 -10.82
N VAL A 124 54.59 -3.81 -10.88
CA VAL A 124 53.33 -4.53 -10.78
C VAL A 124 52.65 -4.59 -12.13
N THR A 125 52.51 -5.80 -12.67
CA THR A 125 51.82 -6.06 -13.94
C THR A 125 50.50 -6.75 -13.68
N VAL A 126 49.40 -6.09 -14.07
CA VAL A 126 48.03 -6.58 -13.93
C VAL A 126 47.51 -7.02 -15.30
N VAL A 127 47.30 -8.32 -15.46
CA VAL A 127 46.81 -8.91 -16.72
C VAL A 127 45.37 -9.35 -16.57
N TYR A 128 44.48 -8.75 -17.37
CA TYR A 128 43.07 -9.14 -17.51
C TYR A 128 42.94 -10.08 -18.68
N TRP A 129 42.25 -11.22 -18.53
CA TRP A 129 42.16 -12.23 -19.57
C TRP A 129 40.89 -13.09 -19.47
N SER A 130 40.58 -13.80 -20.57
CA SER A 130 39.48 -14.75 -20.68
C SER A 130 39.97 -16.11 -21.18
N GLU A 131 39.31 -17.21 -20.79
CA GLU A 131 39.62 -18.56 -21.30
C GLU A 131 39.06 -18.74 -22.72
N GLY A 132 39.92 -19.09 -23.68
CA GLY A 132 39.54 -19.40 -25.05
C GLY A 132 40.24 -20.65 -25.58
N THR A 133 40.07 -20.95 -26.87
CA THR A 133 40.72 -22.08 -27.54
C THR A 133 41.40 -21.66 -28.84
N ARG A 134 42.61 -22.15 -29.08
CA ARG A 134 43.41 -21.90 -30.28
C ARG A 134 43.56 -23.18 -31.10
N ARG A 135 43.42 -23.05 -32.42
CA ARG A 135 43.69 -24.11 -33.38
C ARG A 135 45.16 -24.05 -33.78
N ILE A 136 45.92 -25.12 -33.53
CA ILE A 136 47.31 -25.28 -33.91
C ILE A 136 47.38 -26.42 -34.94
N GLU A 137 48.07 -26.19 -36.06
CA GLU A 137 48.33 -27.20 -37.07
C GLU A 137 49.78 -27.66 -36.91
N ASP A 138 49.97 -28.96 -36.66
CA ASP A 138 51.27 -29.59 -36.50
C ASP A 138 52.01 -29.70 -37.84
N GLU A 139 53.33 -29.95 -37.85
CA GLU A 139 54.14 -30.06 -39.09
C GLU A 139 53.62 -31.16 -40.04
N ASP A 140 52.89 -32.15 -39.50
CA ASP A 140 52.24 -33.23 -40.24
C ASP A 140 50.83 -32.88 -40.77
N GLY A 141 50.39 -31.62 -40.66
CA GLY A 141 49.06 -31.15 -41.10
C GLY A 141 47.89 -31.57 -40.19
N ASN A 142 48.21 -32.05 -38.98
CA ASN A 142 47.21 -32.41 -37.97
C ASN A 142 46.77 -31.18 -37.20
N VAL A 143 45.46 -30.97 -37.13
CA VAL A 143 44.87 -29.84 -36.43
C VAL A 143 44.49 -30.24 -35.01
N GLN A 144 45.10 -29.59 -34.02
CA GLN A 144 44.76 -29.73 -32.61
C GLN A 144 44.16 -28.42 -32.06
N THR A 145 43.15 -28.54 -31.19
CA THR A 145 42.61 -27.39 -30.46
C THR A 145 43.19 -27.39 -29.04
N VAL A 146 43.85 -26.30 -28.66
CA VAL A 146 44.55 -26.15 -27.38
C VAL A 146 43.94 -24.97 -26.60
N PRO A 147 43.67 -25.08 -25.29
CA PRO A 147 43.21 -23.95 -24.47
C PRO A 147 44.23 -22.81 -24.50
N THR A 148 43.79 -21.56 -24.68
CA THR A 148 44.66 -20.37 -24.69
C THR A 148 44.00 -19.22 -23.93
N ALA A 149 44.79 -18.23 -23.50
CA ALA A 149 44.28 -17.00 -22.93
C ALA A 149 43.97 -16.00 -24.06
N VAL A 150 42.75 -15.50 -24.08
CA VAL A 150 42.25 -14.52 -25.07
C VAL A 150 41.88 -13.21 -24.39
N ASP A 151 41.70 -12.16 -25.19
CA ASP A 151 41.34 -10.80 -24.79
C ASP A 151 42.22 -10.21 -23.68
N GLN A 152 43.52 -10.45 -23.79
CA GLN A 152 44.50 -9.99 -22.81
C GLN A 152 44.60 -8.46 -22.83
N THR A 153 44.44 -7.85 -21.66
CA THR A 153 44.74 -6.42 -21.43
C THR A 153 45.78 -6.36 -20.32
N VAL A 154 46.85 -5.60 -20.51
CA VAL A 154 47.96 -5.50 -19.55
C VAL A 154 48.04 -4.06 -19.07
N ASP A 155 47.97 -3.86 -17.76
CA ASP A 155 48.22 -2.59 -17.11
C ASP A 155 49.49 -2.75 -16.25
N GLU A 156 50.47 -1.87 -16.44
CA GLU A 156 51.73 -1.86 -15.69
C GLU A 156 51.76 -0.63 -14.78
N THR A 157 52.15 -0.84 -13.52
CA THR A 157 52.30 0.24 -12.55
C THR A 157 53.47 -0.06 -11.62
N THR A 158 54.17 0.98 -11.18
CA THR A 158 55.28 0.83 -10.25
C THR A 158 54.85 1.31 -8.87
N VAL A 159 55.11 0.50 -7.86
CA VAL A 159 54.65 0.70 -6.50
C VAL A 159 55.83 0.65 -5.55
N THR A 160 55.99 1.66 -4.70
CA THR A 160 57.04 1.68 -3.68
C THR A 160 56.48 1.26 -2.32
N LEU A 161 57.13 0.29 -1.67
CA LEU A 161 56.84 -0.08 -0.28
C LEU A 161 57.99 0.40 0.62
N SER A 162 57.65 1.27 1.57
CA SER A 162 58.58 1.89 2.51
C SER A 162 58.49 1.27 3.91
N GLY A 163 59.29 0.23 4.15
CA GLY A 163 59.43 -0.40 5.47
C GLY A 163 58.53 -1.61 5.73
N SER A 164 58.31 -1.91 7.02
CA SER A 164 57.61 -3.11 7.47
C SER A 164 56.11 -2.83 7.61
N TYR A 165 55.28 -3.60 6.91
CA TYR A 165 53.81 -3.48 6.86
C TYR A 165 53.30 -2.25 6.11
N ASP A 166 54.10 -1.69 5.20
CA ASP A 166 53.59 -0.67 4.28
C ASP A 166 52.59 -1.30 3.30
N GLU A 167 51.62 -0.50 2.86
CA GLU A 167 50.58 -0.89 1.91
C GLU A 167 50.43 0.18 0.84
N ALA A 168 50.31 -0.27 -0.40
CA ALA A 168 50.08 0.59 -1.55
C ALA A 168 48.86 0.11 -2.34
N THR A 169 48.14 1.06 -2.92
CA THR A 169 46.93 0.81 -3.68
C THR A 169 47.27 0.54 -5.14
N ILE A 170 46.72 -0.53 -5.68
CA ILE A 170 46.72 -0.85 -7.11
C ILE A 170 45.29 -0.63 -7.62
N GLU A 171 45.15 0.29 -8.57
CA GLU A 171 43.90 0.51 -9.27
C GLU A 171 43.64 -0.60 -10.27
N LEU A 172 42.43 -1.14 -10.26
CA LEU A 172 41.96 -2.17 -11.17
C LEU A 172 41.00 -1.56 -12.18
N ARG A 173 41.10 -1.99 -13.43
CA ARG A 173 40.16 -1.65 -14.48
C ARG A 173 38.77 -2.20 -14.12
N PRO A 174 37.74 -1.36 -14.13
CA PRO A 174 36.41 -1.82 -13.79
C PRO A 174 35.87 -2.77 -14.86
N SER A 175 35.11 -3.78 -14.43
CA SER A 175 34.44 -4.73 -15.32
C SER A 175 33.01 -4.94 -14.85
N TYR A 176 32.07 -4.31 -15.56
CA TYR A 176 30.66 -4.21 -15.15
C TYR A 176 29.77 -5.30 -15.76
N ASP A 177 30.08 -5.74 -16.98
CA ASP A 177 29.19 -6.66 -17.72
C ASP A 177 29.46 -8.13 -17.38
N GLU A 178 30.73 -8.55 -17.41
CA GLU A 178 31.14 -9.93 -17.19
C GLU A 178 32.32 -9.99 -16.22
N ALA A 179 32.44 -11.09 -15.47
CA ALA A 179 33.59 -11.29 -14.60
C ALA A 179 34.84 -11.61 -15.44
N ARG A 180 35.91 -10.84 -15.27
CA ARG A 180 37.19 -11.09 -15.94
C ARG A 180 38.19 -11.73 -14.99
N HIS A 181 38.97 -12.69 -15.51
CA HIS A 181 40.10 -13.24 -14.76
C HIS A 181 41.22 -12.21 -14.73
N VAL A 182 41.82 -12.02 -13.56
CA VAL A 182 42.92 -11.11 -13.33
C VAL A 182 44.07 -11.84 -12.68
N THR A 183 45.25 -11.69 -13.26
CA THR A 183 46.51 -12.18 -12.70
C THR A 183 47.42 -10.98 -12.45
N VAL A 184 47.93 -10.87 -11.22
CA VAL A 184 48.83 -9.79 -10.80
C VAL A 184 50.21 -10.39 -10.56
N PHE A 185 51.20 -9.86 -11.25
CA PHE A 185 52.62 -10.13 -11.06
C PHE A 185 53.24 -8.93 -10.35
N ALA A 186 54.03 -9.17 -9.31
CA ALA A 186 54.85 -8.15 -8.66
C ALA A 186 56.31 -8.60 -8.69
N GLU A 187 57.15 -7.83 -9.36
CA GLU A 187 58.57 -8.10 -9.57
C GLU A 187 59.41 -7.01 -8.90
N GLY A 188 60.56 -7.39 -8.34
CA GLY A 188 61.57 -6.43 -7.86
C GLY A 188 62.86 -7.17 -7.45
N ASP A 189 63.74 -6.51 -6.69
CA ASP A 189 65.06 -7.04 -6.36
C ASP A 189 64.98 -8.31 -5.49
N GLY A 190 63.91 -8.45 -4.69
CA GLY A 190 63.66 -9.63 -3.86
C GLY A 190 63.07 -10.85 -4.59
N GLY A 191 62.65 -10.73 -5.86
CA GLY A 191 62.07 -11.82 -6.66
C GLY A 191 60.70 -11.48 -7.25
N GLU A 192 59.87 -12.51 -7.44
CA GLU A 192 58.55 -12.39 -8.07
C GLU A 192 57.45 -12.97 -7.17
N ALA A 193 56.29 -12.30 -7.12
CA ALA A 193 55.08 -12.77 -6.46
C ALA A 193 53.85 -12.67 -7.38
N THR A 194 53.09 -13.77 -7.46
CA THR A 194 51.90 -13.86 -8.35
C THR A 194 50.61 -14.14 -7.57
N TRP A 195 49.53 -13.41 -7.93
CA TRP A 195 48.16 -13.62 -7.45
C TRP A 195 47.16 -13.75 -8.59
N ARG A 196 46.08 -14.50 -8.36
CA ARG A 196 44.98 -14.63 -9.30
C ARG A 196 43.64 -14.44 -8.60
N PHE A 197 42.75 -13.68 -9.22
CA PHE A 197 41.38 -13.44 -8.76
C PHE A 197 40.48 -13.06 -9.94
N ASP A 198 39.19 -12.90 -9.67
CA ASP A 198 38.24 -12.42 -10.66
C ASP A 198 37.83 -11.00 -10.31
N VAL A 199 37.64 -10.13 -11.30
CA VAL A 199 37.11 -8.78 -11.11
C VAL A 199 35.72 -8.70 -11.73
N HIS A 200 34.76 -8.26 -10.93
CA HIS A 200 33.43 -7.89 -11.38
C HIS A 200 32.94 -6.73 -10.52
N THR A 201 33.14 -5.52 -11.01
CA THR A 201 32.93 -4.29 -10.24
C THR A 201 31.44 -4.07 -10.02
N SER A 202 31.03 -3.94 -8.75
CA SER A 202 29.64 -3.66 -8.40
C SER A 202 29.35 -2.20 -8.73
N GLN A 203 28.34 -1.94 -9.56
CA GLN A 203 27.89 -0.58 -9.86
C GLN A 203 27.46 0.18 -8.59
N THR A 204 27.00 -0.52 -7.55
CA THR A 204 26.70 0.01 -6.21
C THR A 204 27.88 0.62 -5.45
N ALA A 205 29.13 0.27 -5.82
CA ALA A 205 30.33 0.69 -5.11
C ALA A 205 31.01 1.92 -5.74
N GLU A 206 30.48 2.42 -6.85
CA GLU A 206 30.95 3.65 -7.46
C GLU A 206 30.57 4.83 -6.55
N PRO A 207 31.54 5.61 -6.02
CA PRO A 207 31.20 6.93 -5.49
C PRO A 207 30.58 7.70 -6.65
N VAL A 208 29.33 8.17 -6.49
CA VAL A 208 28.71 9.05 -7.50
C VAL A 208 29.76 10.12 -7.81
N ASN A 209 30.25 10.14 -9.05
CA ASN A 209 31.34 11.00 -9.46
C ASN A 209 30.78 12.42 -9.52
N VAL A 210 30.76 13.10 -8.38
CA VAL A 210 30.27 14.46 -8.27
C VAL A 210 31.46 15.37 -8.03
N ASP A 211 31.99 15.89 -9.13
CA ASP A 211 33.18 16.73 -9.15
C ASP A 211 33.02 18.01 -8.31
N THR A 212 31.79 18.41 -7.93
CA THR A 212 31.50 19.51 -7.00
C THR A 212 30.17 19.36 -6.25
N ALA A 213 30.07 19.85 -5.01
CA ALA A 213 28.82 19.85 -4.22
C ALA A 213 27.63 20.55 -4.91
N GLY A 214 27.90 21.42 -5.89
CA GLY A 214 26.87 22.07 -6.71
C GLY A 214 26.20 21.14 -7.72
N ASP A 215 26.92 20.15 -8.24
CA ASP A 215 26.38 19.20 -9.20
C ASP A 215 25.52 18.13 -8.52
N LEU A 216 25.88 17.75 -7.27
CA LEU A 216 25.04 16.90 -6.41
C LEU A 216 23.73 17.61 -6.08
N ALA A 217 23.80 18.92 -5.82
CA ALA A 217 22.63 19.74 -5.56
C ALA A 217 21.75 19.87 -6.82
N MET A 218 22.32 20.07 -8.02
CA MET A 218 21.54 20.13 -9.26
C MET A 218 20.89 18.79 -9.60
N TRP A 219 21.60 17.68 -9.42
CA TRP A 219 21.05 16.33 -9.59
C TRP A 219 19.90 16.07 -8.60
N ALA A 220 20.10 16.37 -7.31
CA ALA A 220 19.07 16.22 -6.28
C ALA A 220 17.86 17.14 -6.53
N VAL A 221 18.08 18.38 -6.97
CA VAL A 221 16.99 19.31 -7.35
C VAL A 221 16.24 18.79 -8.57
N GLY A 222 16.95 18.30 -9.60
CA GLY A 222 16.33 17.69 -10.78
C GLY A 222 15.43 16.51 -10.39
N PHE A 223 15.90 15.66 -9.48
CA PHE A 223 15.14 14.55 -8.91
C PHE A 223 13.90 15.03 -8.15
N LEU A 224 14.03 16.06 -7.31
CA LEU A 224 12.91 16.65 -6.58
C LEU A 224 11.89 17.31 -7.51
N VAL A 225 12.32 17.96 -8.59
CA VAL A 225 11.41 18.54 -9.58
C VAL A 225 10.69 17.44 -10.34
N LEU A 226 11.39 16.37 -10.75
CA LEU A 226 10.78 15.25 -11.46
C LEU A 226 9.74 14.53 -10.57
N THR A 227 10.08 14.27 -9.30
CA THR A 227 9.13 13.71 -8.33
C THR A 227 7.91 14.60 -8.16
N LEU A 228 8.09 15.91 -8.02
CA LEU A 228 7.00 16.87 -7.89
C LEU A 228 6.10 16.85 -9.13
N VAL A 229 6.67 16.93 -10.33
CA VAL A 229 5.92 16.92 -11.59
C VAL A 229 5.13 15.63 -11.75
N LEU A 230 5.75 14.48 -11.49
CA LEU A 230 5.06 13.18 -11.58
C LEU A 230 3.93 13.08 -10.55
N THR A 231 4.18 13.53 -9.32
CA THR A 231 3.18 13.52 -8.24
C THR A 231 2.00 14.43 -8.56
N LEU A 232 2.25 15.64 -9.09
CA LEU A 232 1.20 16.56 -9.52
C LEU A 232 0.41 16.02 -10.71
N ALA A 233 1.07 15.37 -11.67
CA ALA A 233 0.40 14.73 -12.81
C ALA A 233 -0.52 13.59 -12.34
N LEU A 234 -0.02 12.72 -11.44
CA LEU A 234 -0.79 11.66 -10.81
C LEU A 234 -1.98 12.20 -10.02
N MET A 235 -1.76 13.21 -9.16
CA MET A 235 -2.83 13.87 -8.40
C MET A 235 -3.89 14.45 -9.33
N LYS A 236 -3.52 15.10 -10.44
CA LYS A 236 -4.48 15.65 -11.40
C LYS A 236 -5.33 14.56 -12.05
N ILE A 237 -4.73 13.41 -12.37
CA ILE A 237 -5.45 12.25 -12.91
C ILE A 237 -6.40 11.69 -11.84
N ALA A 238 -5.89 11.47 -10.63
CA ALA A 238 -6.65 11.00 -9.49
C ALA A 238 -7.83 11.91 -9.16
N HIS A 239 -7.64 13.23 -9.19
CA HIS A 239 -8.68 14.21 -8.91
C HIS A 239 -9.82 14.10 -9.91
N ARG A 240 -9.52 13.96 -11.21
CA ARG A 240 -10.56 13.69 -12.22
C ARG A 240 -11.31 12.38 -11.97
N PHE A 241 -10.62 11.33 -11.52
CA PHE A 241 -11.28 10.07 -11.18
C PHE A 241 -12.16 10.22 -9.93
N HIS A 242 -11.69 10.97 -8.94
CA HIS A 242 -12.41 11.26 -7.71
C HIS A 242 -13.67 12.09 -7.98
N GLU A 243 -13.57 13.19 -8.73
CA GLU A 243 -14.73 14.01 -9.17
C GLU A 243 -15.77 13.17 -9.93
N ARG A 244 -15.32 12.21 -10.74
CA ARG A 244 -16.22 11.29 -11.45
C ARG A 244 -16.79 10.19 -10.56
N ALA A 245 -16.12 9.84 -9.48
CA ALA A 245 -16.60 8.84 -8.54
C ALA A 245 -17.57 9.44 -7.51
N GLY A 246 -17.45 10.74 -7.23
CA GLY A 246 -18.22 11.50 -6.24
C GLY A 246 -17.76 11.28 -4.79
N LYS A 247 -17.20 10.11 -4.50
CA LYS A 247 -16.66 9.74 -3.18
C LYS A 247 -15.42 8.89 -3.33
N GLY A 248 -14.47 9.04 -2.42
CA GLY A 248 -13.33 8.13 -2.28
C GLY A 248 -13.73 6.66 -2.00
N PRO A 249 -12.74 5.75 -2.00
CA PRO A 249 -12.95 4.33 -1.73
C PRO A 249 -13.44 3.99 -0.31
N GLY A 250 -13.45 4.96 0.62
CA GLY A 250 -14.03 4.81 1.95
C GLY A 250 -13.19 4.01 2.95
N TYR A 251 -11.97 3.61 2.56
CA TYR A 251 -11.00 3.05 3.51
C TYR A 251 -10.14 4.18 4.07
N PRO A 252 -9.96 4.26 5.39
CA PRO A 252 -8.98 5.17 5.96
C PRO A 252 -7.54 4.84 5.49
N ILE A 253 -6.58 5.70 5.85
CA ILE A 253 -5.22 5.66 5.25
C ILE A 253 -4.31 4.52 5.78
N TRP A 254 -4.42 4.19 7.06
CA TRP A 254 -3.73 3.09 7.75
C TRP A 254 -3.89 1.66 7.17
N LEU A 255 -4.97 1.29 6.47
CA LEU A 255 -5.20 0.01 5.79
C LEU A 255 -4.39 -0.04 4.50
N TYR A 256 -4.27 1.08 3.80
CA TYR A 256 -3.34 1.18 2.66
C TYR A 256 -1.89 1.02 3.12
N LEU A 257 -1.51 1.65 4.25
CA LEU A 257 -0.21 1.43 4.88
C LEU A 257 -0.03 -0.03 5.32
N ALA A 258 -1.04 -0.63 5.94
CA ALA A 258 -1.00 -2.03 6.36
C ALA A 258 -0.92 -3.02 5.19
N ALA A 259 -1.34 -2.64 3.99
CA ALA A 259 -1.17 -3.45 2.78
C ALA A 259 0.24 -3.26 2.16
N VAL A 260 0.73 -2.02 2.12
CA VAL A 260 2.00 -1.67 1.47
C VAL A 260 3.21 -2.05 2.32
N ILE A 261 3.17 -1.82 3.64
CA ILE A 261 4.31 -2.04 4.53
C ILE A 261 4.74 -3.52 4.57
N PRO A 262 3.85 -4.52 4.74
CA PRO A 262 4.29 -5.91 4.78
C PRO A 262 4.84 -6.40 3.45
N VAL A 263 4.24 -5.97 2.33
CA VAL A 263 4.73 -6.31 0.99
C VAL A 263 6.11 -5.67 0.78
N GLY A 264 6.25 -4.38 1.07
CA GLY A 264 7.53 -3.68 1.02
C GLY A 264 8.57 -4.30 1.94
N PHE A 265 8.20 -4.68 3.16
CA PHE A 265 9.08 -5.34 4.11
C PHE A 265 9.52 -6.72 3.62
N ILE A 266 8.61 -7.55 3.09
CA ILE A 266 8.96 -8.85 2.52
C ILE A 266 9.88 -8.68 1.31
N THR A 267 9.60 -7.72 0.43
CA THR A 267 10.46 -7.40 -0.71
C THR A 267 11.86 -6.97 -0.26
N VAL A 268 11.93 -6.08 0.73
CA VAL A 268 13.21 -5.59 1.29
C VAL A 268 13.93 -6.71 2.03
N VAL A 269 13.26 -7.62 2.74
CA VAL A 269 13.93 -8.71 3.48
C VAL A 269 14.37 -9.83 2.54
N ALA A 270 13.55 -10.22 1.57
CA ALA A 270 13.85 -11.30 0.63
C ALA A 270 14.86 -10.87 -0.45
N GLY A 271 14.84 -9.59 -0.85
CA GLY A 271 15.66 -9.03 -1.91
C GLY A 271 16.61 -7.93 -1.46
N TYR A 272 16.91 -7.80 -0.16
CA TYR A 272 17.62 -6.64 0.43
C TYR A 272 18.80 -6.13 -0.38
N ARG A 273 19.68 -7.03 -0.82
CA ARG A 273 20.89 -6.68 -1.59
C ARG A 273 20.52 -6.15 -2.97
N GLN A 274 19.65 -6.84 -3.70
CA GLN A 274 19.18 -6.41 -5.03
C GLN A 274 18.38 -5.12 -4.99
N VAL A 275 17.51 -4.93 -3.99
CA VAL A 275 16.72 -3.71 -3.82
C VAL A 275 17.63 -2.53 -3.52
N LEU A 276 18.65 -2.70 -2.66
CA LEU A 276 19.62 -1.64 -2.41
C LEU A 276 20.53 -1.39 -3.61
N ASP A 277 20.97 -2.43 -4.31
CA ASP A 277 21.76 -2.31 -5.53
C ASP A 277 20.98 -1.53 -6.60
N GLN A 278 19.70 -1.83 -6.79
CA GLN A 278 18.82 -1.12 -7.73
C GLN A 278 18.46 0.30 -7.30
N ILE A 279 18.24 0.56 -6.02
CA ILE A 279 18.01 1.93 -5.53
C ILE A 279 19.27 2.78 -5.69
N ALA A 280 20.45 2.20 -5.54
CA ALA A 280 21.72 2.90 -5.74
C ALA A 280 22.03 3.15 -7.22
N GLU A 281 21.82 2.14 -8.08
CA GLU A 281 22.02 2.25 -9.54
C GLU A 281 20.96 3.16 -10.19
N ALA A 282 19.72 3.08 -9.71
CA ALA A 282 18.55 3.73 -10.28
C ALA A 282 17.65 4.35 -9.18
N PRO A 283 18.11 5.41 -8.50
CA PRO A 283 17.33 6.07 -7.44
C PRO A 283 15.98 6.58 -7.94
N TRP A 284 15.83 6.81 -9.24
CA TRP A 284 14.59 7.26 -9.88
C TRP A 284 13.43 6.26 -9.76
N ILE A 285 13.70 4.99 -9.43
CA ILE A 285 12.69 3.96 -9.16
C ILE A 285 11.84 4.33 -7.94
N LEU A 286 12.37 5.08 -6.97
CA LEU A 286 11.62 5.51 -5.79
C LEU A 286 10.57 6.58 -6.12
N ILE A 287 10.80 7.38 -7.16
CA ILE A 287 9.92 8.48 -7.57
C ILE A 287 8.47 8.03 -7.78
N PRO A 288 8.17 7.02 -8.63
CA PRO A 288 6.81 6.58 -8.86
C PRO A 288 6.16 5.96 -7.62
N VAL A 289 6.93 5.28 -6.76
CA VAL A 289 6.41 4.69 -5.52
C VAL A 289 5.94 5.78 -4.56
N VAL A 290 6.79 6.79 -4.34
CA VAL A 290 6.46 7.95 -3.49
C VAL A 290 5.29 8.73 -4.07
N ALA A 291 5.29 8.98 -5.39
CA ALA A 291 4.24 9.71 -6.06
C ALA A 291 2.88 8.97 -6.02
N LEU A 292 2.89 7.65 -6.19
CA LEU A 292 1.69 6.81 -6.06
C LEU A 292 1.15 6.85 -4.63
N PHE A 293 2.02 6.69 -3.64
CA PHE A 293 1.64 6.76 -2.22
C PHE A 293 1.01 8.11 -1.87
N ALA A 294 1.66 9.22 -2.26
CA ALA A 294 1.13 10.56 -2.06
C ALA A 294 -0.24 10.76 -2.74
N THR A 295 -0.44 10.14 -3.90
CA THR A 295 -1.72 10.21 -4.64
C THR A 295 -2.83 9.43 -3.94
N VAL A 296 -2.54 8.22 -3.44
CA VAL A 296 -3.51 7.44 -2.65
C VAL A 296 -3.87 8.17 -1.36
N ALA A 297 -2.88 8.75 -0.69
CA ALA A 297 -3.09 9.59 0.50
C ALA A 297 -3.98 10.80 0.17
N ALA A 298 -3.72 11.49 -0.93
CA ALA A 298 -4.53 12.64 -1.37
C ALA A 298 -5.98 12.24 -1.66
N ILE A 299 -6.23 11.11 -2.33
CA ILE A 299 -7.60 10.62 -2.60
C ILE A 299 -8.36 10.36 -1.29
N SER A 300 -7.69 9.87 -0.25
CA SER A 300 -8.32 9.64 1.06
C SER A 300 -8.55 10.91 1.87
N TRP A 301 -7.87 12.00 1.52
CA TRP A 301 -7.96 13.27 2.25
C TRP A 301 -8.88 14.30 1.58
N TRP A 302 -9.12 14.17 0.27
CA TRP A 302 -10.13 14.99 -0.39
C TRP A 302 -11.49 14.74 0.26
N GLY A 303 -12.18 15.85 0.57
CA GLY A 303 -13.53 15.79 1.12
C GLY A 303 -14.48 15.12 0.14
N ASP A 304 -15.35 14.29 0.68
CA ASP A 304 -16.40 13.65 -0.10
C ASP A 304 -17.58 14.63 -0.22
N ASP A 305 -17.98 14.99 -1.46
CA ASP A 305 -19.20 15.77 -1.72
C ASP A 305 -20.42 14.84 -1.69
N THR A 306 -20.63 14.20 -0.54
CA THR A 306 -21.73 13.26 -0.30
C THR A 306 -22.81 13.86 0.59
N GLU A 307 -24.05 13.53 0.25
CA GLU A 307 -25.26 13.87 1.01
C GLU A 307 -25.76 12.59 1.70
N ARG A 308 -25.95 12.66 3.02
CA ARG A 308 -26.46 11.54 3.82
C ARG A 308 -27.97 11.54 3.77
N VAL A 309 -28.52 10.47 3.22
CA VAL A 309 -29.95 10.28 3.04
C VAL A 309 -30.47 9.25 4.05
N GLY A 310 -31.45 9.66 4.85
CA GLY A 310 -32.21 8.77 5.72
C GLY A 310 -33.48 8.30 5.01
N VAL A 311 -33.75 6.99 5.00
CA VAL A 311 -35.01 6.44 4.52
C VAL A 311 -35.75 5.82 5.70
N ILE A 312 -36.94 6.33 5.98
CA ILE A 312 -37.81 5.86 7.06
C ILE A 312 -38.95 5.05 6.43
N HIS A 313 -39.02 3.77 6.76
CA HIS A 313 -40.08 2.86 6.33
C HIS A 313 -40.96 2.49 7.53
N LEU A 314 -42.22 2.86 7.46
CA LEU A 314 -43.27 2.47 8.41
C LEU A 314 -44.06 1.34 7.77
N ASP A 315 -43.79 0.10 8.13
CA ASP A 315 -44.46 -1.05 7.50
C ASP A 315 -45.85 -1.23 8.10
N LEU A 316 -46.87 -0.86 7.31
CA LEU A 316 -48.28 -0.95 7.67
C LEU A 316 -48.93 -2.26 7.18
N THR A 317 -48.16 -3.17 6.58
CA THR A 317 -48.64 -4.47 6.11
C THR A 317 -48.61 -5.54 7.20
N ALA A 318 -47.72 -5.37 8.19
CA ALA A 318 -47.58 -6.27 9.33
C ALA A 318 -47.82 -5.60 10.71
N PRO A 319 -48.89 -4.80 10.91
CA PRO A 319 -49.16 -4.21 12.22
C PRO A 319 -49.58 -5.30 13.20
N SER A 320 -49.00 -5.29 14.40
CA SER A 320 -49.51 -6.09 15.51
C SER A 320 -50.48 -5.23 16.31
N ALA A 321 -51.68 -5.76 16.54
CA ALA A 321 -52.66 -5.14 17.41
C ALA A 321 -53.01 -6.14 18.51
N ASN A 322 -52.72 -5.78 19.75
CA ASN A 322 -53.09 -6.56 20.92
C ASN A 322 -54.56 -6.28 21.27
N GLU A 323 -55.23 -7.26 21.88
CA GLU A 323 -56.63 -7.13 22.32
C GLU A 323 -56.85 -5.97 23.32
N ASP A 324 -55.79 -5.53 23.99
CA ASP A 324 -55.77 -4.43 24.96
C ASP A 324 -55.79 -3.03 24.30
N GLY A 325 -55.88 -2.95 22.97
CA GLY A 325 -55.86 -1.69 22.23
C GLY A 325 -54.46 -1.08 22.04
N THR A 326 -53.42 -1.77 22.51
CA THR A 326 -52.02 -1.45 22.18
C THR A 326 -51.63 -2.11 20.86
N GLY A 327 -50.72 -1.50 20.11
CA GLY A 327 -50.22 -2.08 18.87
C GLY A 327 -48.79 -1.62 18.57
N GLU A 328 -48.08 -2.41 17.77
CA GLU A 328 -46.74 -2.09 17.32
C GLU A 328 -46.74 -1.93 15.79
N ILE A 329 -46.12 -0.86 15.33
CA ILE A 329 -45.85 -0.63 13.91
C ILE A 329 -44.34 -0.75 13.73
N PRO A 330 -43.85 -1.72 12.94
CA PRO A 330 -42.43 -1.85 12.68
C PRO A 330 -41.90 -0.62 11.92
N VAL A 331 -40.92 0.05 12.51
CA VAL A 331 -40.24 1.21 11.91
C VAL A 331 -38.81 0.81 11.53
N ASN A 332 -38.51 0.85 10.23
CA ASN A 332 -37.21 0.56 9.69
C ASN A 332 -36.55 1.85 9.21
N VAL A 333 -35.41 2.22 9.81
CA VAL A 333 -34.61 3.38 9.39
C VAL A 333 -33.34 2.87 8.72
N ARG A 334 -33.12 3.25 7.47
CA ARG A 334 -31.90 2.93 6.71
C ARG A 334 -31.19 4.22 6.30
N THR A 335 -29.86 4.18 6.25
CA THR A 335 -29.04 5.33 5.88
C THR A 335 -28.22 5.01 4.66
N TYR A 336 -28.22 5.93 3.71
CA TYR A 336 -27.50 5.83 2.46
C TYR A 336 -26.70 7.10 2.22
N GLU A 337 -25.61 6.98 1.50
CA GLU A 337 -24.85 8.13 1.05
C GLU A 337 -25.06 8.28 -0.46
N THR A 338 -25.35 9.50 -0.88
CA THR A 338 -25.55 9.83 -2.30
C THR A 338 -24.58 10.92 -2.72
N ALA A 339 -24.14 10.89 -3.97
CA ALA A 339 -23.33 11.96 -4.54
C ALA A 339 -23.96 12.45 -5.84
N LYS A 340 -23.81 13.76 -6.11
CA LYS A 340 -24.26 14.36 -7.37
C LYS A 340 -23.08 14.46 -8.32
N VAL A 341 -23.06 13.63 -9.36
CA VAL A 341 -21.98 13.58 -10.35
C VAL A 341 -22.55 13.77 -11.74
N GLY A 342 -22.03 14.77 -12.46
CA GLY A 342 -22.46 15.03 -13.85
C GLY A 342 -23.94 15.40 -13.99
N GLY A 343 -24.57 15.90 -12.93
CA GLY A 343 -25.99 16.28 -12.89
C GLY A 343 -26.94 15.17 -12.42
N VAL A 344 -26.46 13.93 -12.26
CA VAL A 344 -27.25 12.80 -11.75
C VAL A 344 -26.93 12.56 -10.28
N ARG A 345 -27.95 12.33 -9.45
CA ARG A 345 -27.78 11.91 -8.06
C ARG A 345 -27.76 10.38 -8.05
N GLY A 346 -26.75 9.81 -7.41
CA GLY A 346 -26.60 8.35 -7.37
C GLY A 346 -26.08 7.85 -6.03
N LEU A 347 -26.35 6.58 -5.76
CA LEU A 347 -25.93 5.91 -4.54
C LEU A 347 -24.41 5.69 -4.56
N VAL A 348 -23.78 5.85 -3.40
CA VAL A 348 -22.35 5.70 -3.23
C VAL A 348 -22.06 4.62 -2.20
N VAL A 349 -21.41 3.54 -2.64
CA VAL A 349 -21.01 2.43 -1.77
C VAL A 349 -19.48 2.43 -1.56
N ASN A 350 -19.05 2.18 -0.33
CA ASN A 350 -17.63 2.04 0.01
C ASN A 350 -17.01 0.81 -0.66
N GLY A 351 -15.74 0.90 -1.03
CA GLY A 351 -14.99 -0.19 -1.66
C GLY A 351 -14.09 0.28 -2.81
N ILE A 352 -13.03 -0.46 -3.09
CA ILE A 352 -12.13 -0.18 -4.23
C ILE A 352 -12.82 -0.50 -5.56
N THR A 353 -13.50 -1.64 -5.65
CA THR A 353 -14.17 -2.06 -6.90
C THR A 353 -15.36 -1.16 -7.28
N PRO A 354 -16.24 -0.73 -6.36
CA PRO A 354 -17.32 0.20 -6.66
C PRO A 354 -16.77 1.60 -6.99
N TYR A 355 -15.75 2.08 -6.25
CA TYR A 355 -15.03 3.32 -6.56
C TYR A 355 -14.52 3.34 -8.00
N LEU A 356 -13.81 2.30 -8.44
CA LEU A 356 -13.27 2.24 -9.80
C LEU A 356 -14.36 2.15 -10.88
N ALA A 357 -15.50 1.50 -10.59
CA ALA A 357 -16.65 1.47 -11.50
C ALA A 357 -17.27 2.87 -11.66
N ARG A 358 -17.50 3.57 -10.54
CA ARG A 358 -18.01 4.95 -10.51
C ARG A 358 -17.06 5.94 -11.18
N ALA A 359 -15.76 5.80 -10.97
CA ALA A 359 -14.75 6.64 -11.59
C ALA A 359 -14.74 6.53 -13.15
N ARG A 360 -15.35 5.47 -13.70
CA ARG A 360 -15.61 5.29 -15.14
C ARG A 360 -17.04 5.63 -15.58
N GLY A 361 -17.84 6.22 -14.70
CA GLY A 361 -19.19 6.71 -14.98
C GLY A 361 -20.30 5.68 -14.77
N ALA A 362 -20.04 4.59 -14.03
CA ALA A 362 -21.07 3.62 -13.66
C ALA A 362 -21.64 3.88 -12.27
N ILE A 363 -22.00 5.12 -12.00
CA ILE A 363 -22.73 5.47 -10.77
C ILE A 363 -24.13 4.87 -10.86
N PRO A 364 -24.61 4.17 -9.81
CA PRO A 364 -25.99 3.72 -9.74
C PRO A 364 -26.89 4.94 -9.60
N GLU A 365 -27.66 5.23 -10.65
CA GLU A 365 -28.55 6.38 -10.70
C GLU A 365 -29.71 6.14 -9.73
N LEU A 366 -30.05 7.15 -8.94
CA LEU A 366 -31.15 7.06 -7.99
C LEU A 366 -32.46 7.40 -8.71
N SER A 367 -33.35 6.43 -8.85
CA SER A 367 -34.70 6.60 -9.36
C SER A 367 -35.71 6.53 -8.20
N LEU A 368 -36.59 7.53 -8.15
CA LEU A 368 -37.64 7.62 -7.14
C LEU A 368 -38.96 7.23 -7.79
N TYR A 369 -39.65 6.24 -7.25
CA TYR A 369 -40.95 5.80 -7.72
C TYR A 369 -42.02 6.12 -6.68
N CYS A 370 -43.17 6.62 -7.11
CA CYS A 370 -44.33 6.84 -6.25
C CYS A 370 -45.51 6.16 -6.93
N MET A 371 -46.12 5.15 -6.29
CA MET A 371 -47.24 4.38 -6.87
C MET A 371 -46.92 3.78 -8.25
N GLY A 372 -45.68 3.35 -8.48
CA GLY A 372 -45.23 2.74 -9.74
C GLY A 372 -44.91 3.72 -10.88
N GLU A 373 -45.02 5.04 -10.66
CA GLU A 373 -44.59 6.06 -11.61
C GLU A 373 -43.28 6.72 -11.15
N GLU A 374 -42.34 6.91 -12.09
CA GLU A 374 -41.07 7.60 -11.81
C GLU A 374 -41.32 9.07 -11.55
N ARG A 375 -40.88 9.56 -10.39
CA ARG A 375 -40.96 10.96 -10.01
C ARG A 375 -39.67 11.69 -10.32
N THR A 376 -39.79 12.74 -11.13
CA THR A 376 -38.70 13.69 -11.41
C THR A 376 -38.62 14.83 -10.39
N GLU A 377 -39.69 15.07 -9.64
CA GLU A 377 -39.73 16.06 -8.56
C GLU A 377 -39.44 15.39 -7.21
N ASP A 378 -38.47 15.92 -6.47
CA ASP A 378 -37.95 15.40 -5.20
C ASP A 378 -39.00 15.58 -4.08
N PRO A 379 -39.70 14.52 -3.63
CA PRO A 379 -40.71 14.63 -2.56
C PRO A 379 -40.08 14.64 -1.16
N SER A 380 -38.75 14.79 -1.08
CA SER A 380 -38.04 14.81 0.19
C SER A 380 -38.35 16.02 1.04
N LEU A 381 -38.20 15.83 2.34
CA LEU A 381 -38.03 16.93 3.27
C LEU A 381 -36.53 17.19 3.40
N ARG A 382 -36.11 18.35 2.89
CA ARG A 382 -34.76 18.88 3.11
C ARG A 382 -34.72 19.65 4.41
N PHE A 383 -33.74 19.33 5.25
CA PHE A 383 -33.46 20.08 6.46
C PHE A 383 -32.29 21.03 6.17
N ASP A 384 -32.60 22.24 5.68
CA ASP A 384 -31.59 23.26 5.44
C ASP A 384 -31.08 23.83 6.78
N GLY A 385 -29.86 23.46 7.16
CA GLY A 385 -29.13 24.03 8.28
C GLY A 385 -29.49 23.40 9.64
N GLY A 386 -28.77 22.35 10.03
CA GLY A 386 -28.82 21.85 11.40
C GLY A 386 -28.05 20.55 11.58
N THR A 387 -27.55 20.32 12.78
CA THR A 387 -26.71 19.21 13.29
C THR A 387 -27.36 17.81 13.23
N GLY A 388 -28.20 17.53 12.22
CA GLY A 388 -28.86 16.25 12.02
C GLY A 388 -27.91 15.16 11.51
N VAL A 389 -28.23 13.90 11.81
CA VAL A 389 -27.50 12.72 11.29
C VAL A 389 -27.73 12.52 9.77
N PHE A 390 -28.77 13.17 9.23
CA PHE A 390 -29.21 13.10 7.83
C PHE A 390 -29.37 14.51 7.24
N ASP A 391 -28.96 14.68 5.99
CA ASP A 391 -29.15 15.91 5.22
C ASP A 391 -30.54 15.93 4.55
N THR A 392 -31.00 14.76 4.12
CA THR A 392 -32.29 14.57 3.44
C THR A 392 -33.00 13.33 3.97
N ILE A 393 -34.31 13.42 4.19
CA ILE A 393 -35.15 12.29 4.63
C ILE A 393 -36.20 11.96 3.58
N TYR A 394 -36.27 10.68 3.20
CA TYR A 394 -37.35 10.10 2.42
C TYR A 394 -38.21 9.20 3.29
N PHE A 395 -39.53 9.27 3.08
CA PHE A 395 -40.44 8.25 3.59
C PHE A 395 -40.66 7.21 2.51
N ALA A 396 -40.40 5.95 2.84
CA ALA A 396 -40.68 4.82 1.95
C ALA A 396 -42.18 4.51 1.93
N ASP A 397 -42.66 3.92 0.83
CA ASP A 397 -44.05 3.48 0.70
C ASP A 397 -44.40 2.50 1.84
N PRO A 398 -45.38 2.82 2.72
CA PRO A 398 -45.71 1.98 3.86
C PRO A 398 -46.42 0.67 3.50
N PHE A 399 -46.83 0.50 2.25
CA PHE A 399 -47.54 -0.70 1.77
C PHE A 399 -46.65 -1.65 0.96
N ASP A 400 -45.39 -1.29 0.75
CA ASP A 400 -44.43 -2.13 0.06
C ASP A 400 -43.53 -2.85 1.07
N GLU A 401 -43.44 -4.18 0.97
CA GLU A 401 -42.61 -4.99 1.87
C GLU A 401 -41.10 -4.73 1.66
N ASP A 402 -40.69 -4.36 0.43
CA ASP A 402 -39.30 -4.03 0.12
C ASP A 402 -39.20 -2.75 -0.74
N PRO A 403 -39.40 -1.57 -0.13
CA PRO A 403 -39.48 -0.31 -0.86
C PRO A 403 -38.14 0.17 -1.43
N ILE A 404 -37.06 -0.58 -1.24
CA ILE A 404 -35.70 -0.19 -1.63
C ILE A 404 -35.01 -1.35 -2.33
N SER A 405 -34.92 -1.27 -3.66
CA SER A 405 -34.13 -2.18 -4.47
C SER A 405 -32.78 -1.55 -4.82
N ILE A 406 -31.69 -2.17 -4.39
CA ILE A 406 -30.32 -1.68 -4.65
C ILE A 406 -29.49 -2.77 -5.31
N GLU A 407 -29.21 -2.56 -6.59
CA GLU A 407 -28.17 -3.28 -7.31
C GLU A 407 -26.87 -2.47 -7.27
N ARG A 408 -25.84 -3.05 -6.67
CA ARG A 408 -24.54 -2.38 -6.52
C ARG A 408 -23.82 -2.29 -7.85
N GLU A 409 -23.06 -1.22 -8.03
CA GLU A 409 -22.14 -1.09 -9.14
C GLU A 409 -21.07 -2.19 -9.10
N GLY A 410 -20.70 -2.69 -10.29
CA GLY A 410 -19.84 -3.84 -10.41
C GLY A 410 -19.05 -3.86 -11.71
N TRP A 411 -18.37 -4.98 -11.93
CA TRP A 411 -17.58 -5.23 -13.12
C TRP A 411 -18.06 -6.50 -13.78
N SER A 412 -18.32 -6.42 -15.09
CA SER A 412 -18.69 -7.58 -15.88
C SER A 412 -17.67 -7.85 -16.98
N LEU A 413 -17.29 -9.12 -17.05
CA LEU A 413 -16.50 -9.71 -18.13
C LEU A 413 -17.38 -10.43 -19.16
N SER A 414 -18.71 -10.44 -19.01
CA SER A 414 -19.61 -11.18 -19.91
C SER A 414 -19.48 -10.75 -21.37
N HIS A 415 -19.18 -9.47 -21.60
CA HIS A 415 -18.98 -8.92 -22.94
C HIS A 415 -17.67 -9.39 -23.62
N LEU A 416 -16.80 -10.11 -22.91
CA LEU A 416 -15.59 -10.71 -23.49
C LEU A 416 -15.88 -12.00 -24.25
N TYR A 417 -17.05 -12.60 -24.02
CA TYR A 417 -17.48 -13.83 -24.67
C TYR A 417 -18.96 -13.77 -25.01
N ASN A 418 -19.27 -13.72 -26.31
CA ASN A 418 -20.64 -13.87 -26.79
C ASN A 418 -20.81 -15.30 -27.29
N ALA A 419 -21.56 -16.13 -26.56
CA ALA A 419 -21.82 -17.50 -26.99
C ALA A 419 -22.34 -17.51 -28.44
N PRO A 420 -21.64 -18.15 -29.39
CA PRO A 420 -22.04 -18.15 -30.78
C PRO A 420 -23.26 -19.06 -30.96
N ASP A 421 -24.26 -18.60 -31.72
CA ASP A 421 -25.36 -19.44 -32.16
C ASP A 421 -24.83 -20.43 -33.21
N LEU A 422 -24.71 -21.70 -32.82
CA LEU A 422 -24.17 -22.76 -33.68
C LEU A 422 -25.31 -23.54 -34.33
N ASP A 423 -25.28 -23.61 -35.66
CA ASP A 423 -26.17 -24.49 -36.43
C ASP A 423 -25.85 -25.97 -36.10
N GLU A 424 -26.89 -26.81 -35.91
CA GLU A 424 -26.74 -28.20 -35.48
C GLU A 424 -25.86 -29.05 -36.43
N GLY A 425 -25.71 -28.63 -37.69
CA GLY A 425 -24.89 -29.28 -38.73
C GLY A 425 -23.44 -28.78 -38.89
N ALA A 426 -22.97 -27.81 -38.11
CA ALA A 426 -21.65 -27.21 -38.29
C ALA A 426 -20.48 -28.18 -38.00
N SER A 427 -19.43 -28.15 -38.83
CA SER A 427 -18.24 -29.00 -38.69
C SER A 427 -17.44 -28.64 -37.43
N THR A 428 -16.63 -29.57 -36.91
CA THR A 428 -15.82 -29.34 -35.69
C THR A 428 -14.88 -28.14 -35.81
N VAL A 429 -14.38 -27.87 -37.03
CA VAL A 429 -13.49 -26.73 -37.30
C VAL A 429 -14.29 -25.42 -37.31
N ASP A 430 -15.50 -25.41 -37.86
CA ASP A 430 -16.37 -24.23 -37.87
C ASP A 430 -16.88 -23.89 -36.47
N ARG A 431 -17.14 -24.90 -35.63
CA ARG A 431 -17.50 -24.70 -34.21
C ARG A 431 -16.34 -24.09 -33.42
N LEU A 432 -15.10 -24.54 -33.66
CA LEU A 432 -13.91 -23.97 -33.02
C LEU A 432 -13.65 -22.54 -33.49
N ALA A 433 -13.77 -22.28 -34.80
CA ALA A 433 -13.59 -20.95 -35.37
C ALA A 433 -14.65 -19.97 -34.85
N ALA A 434 -15.92 -20.40 -34.73
CA ALA A 434 -17.00 -19.62 -34.16
C ALA A 434 -16.81 -19.34 -32.66
N GLN A 435 -16.30 -20.30 -31.89
CA GLN A 435 -15.95 -20.09 -30.48
C GLN A 435 -14.75 -19.15 -30.30
N LEU A 436 -13.76 -19.21 -31.19
CA LEU A 436 -12.60 -18.31 -31.15
C LEU A 436 -12.94 -16.88 -31.59
N SER A 437 -13.85 -16.70 -32.55
CA SER A 437 -14.31 -15.36 -32.97
C SER A 437 -15.31 -14.73 -32.01
N ALA A 438 -16.03 -15.54 -31.23
CA ALA A 438 -16.90 -15.14 -30.12
C ALA A 438 -16.16 -14.46 -28.96
N VAL A 439 -14.84 -14.66 -28.88
CA VAL A 439 -13.97 -14.04 -27.87
C VAL A 439 -13.54 -12.66 -28.34
N ALA A 440 -13.70 -11.65 -27.47
CA ALA A 440 -13.29 -10.27 -27.76
C ALA A 440 -11.76 -10.09 -27.67
N TRP A 441 -11.01 -10.69 -28.59
CA TRP A 441 -9.54 -10.62 -28.66
C TRP A 441 -9.01 -9.19 -28.69
N GLU A 442 -9.76 -8.25 -29.26
CA GLU A 442 -9.46 -6.82 -29.25
C GLU A 442 -9.26 -6.23 -27.83
N LYS A 443 -9.89 -6.82 -26.81
CA LYS A 443 -9.80 -6.37 -25.41
C LYS A 443 -8.89 -7.26 -24.59
N ILE A 444 -8.83 -8.55 -24.91
CA ILE A 444 -8.00 -9.53 -24.21
C ILE A 444 -6.53 -9.37 -24.57
N LEU A 445 -6.18 -9.15 -25.84
CA LEU A 445 -4.78 -9.01 -26.27
C LEU A 445 -4.07 -7.83 -25.58
N PRO A 446 -4.65 -6.61 -25.51
CA PRO A 446 -4.04 -5.52 -24.76
C PRO A 446 -3.95 -5.80 -23.25
N ALA A 447 -4.95 -6.47 -22.67
CA ALA A 447 -4.93 -6.85 -21.25
C ALA A 447 -3.80 -7.86 -20.95
N ILE A 448 -3.59 -8.85 -21.81
CA ILE A 448 -2.43 -9.75 -21.73
C ILE A 448 -1.13 -8.95 -21.88
N GLY A 449 -1.08 -8.01 -22.83
CA GLY A 449 0.05 -7.09 -22.99
C GLY A 449 0.38 -6.34 -21.70
N ILE A 450 -0.62 -5.77 -21.02
CA ILE A 450 -0.44 -5.08 -19.73
C ILE A 450 0.11 -6.02 -18.65
N VAL A 451 -0.39 -7.25 -18.57
CA VAL A 451 0.11 -8.25 -17.59
C VAL A 451 1.55 -8.65 -17.91
N LEU A 452 1.89 -8.86 -19.19
CA LEU A 452 3.25 -9.17 -19.62
C LEU A 452 4.20 -8.00 -19.35
N THR A 453 3.79 -6.77 -19.62
CA THR A 453 4.56 -5.57 -19.25
C THR A 453 4.74 -5.51 -17.73
N GLY A 454 3.69 -5.78 -16.95
CA GLY A 454 3.79 -5.91 -15.50
C GLY A 454 4.80 -6.98 -15.08
N TRP A 455 4.77 -8.15 -15.70
CA TRP A 455 5.72 -9.24 -15.44
C TRP A 455 7.16 -8.84 -15.73
N VAL A 456 7.43 -8.25 -16.89
CA VAL A 456 8.77 -7.75 -17.26
C VAL A 456 9.23 -6.68 -16.28
N LEU A 457 8.38 -5.70 -15.98
CA LEU A 457 8.70 -4.64 -15.02
C LEU A 457 8.93 -5.19 -13.61
N GLY A 458 8.16 -6.19 -13.17
CA GLY A 458 8.37 -6.83 -11.87
C GLY A 458 9.67 -7.64 -11.81
N SER A 459 10.06 -8.29 -12.91
CA SER A 459 11.36 -8.96 -12.99
C SER A 459 12.50 -7.96 -12.98
N LEU A 460 12.34 -6.80 -13.62
CA LEU A 460 13.35 -5.76 -13.65
C LEU A 460 13.46 -5.02 -12.31
N LEU A 461 12.34 -4.64 -11.69
CA LEU A 461 12.33 -3.76 -10.52
C LEU A 461 12.37 -4.50 -9.18
N VAL A 462 11.87 -5.74 -9.14
CA VAL A 462 11.68 -6.48 -7.88
C VAL A 462 12.31 -7.87 -7.97
N SER A 463 13.04 -8.18 -9.05
CA SER A 463 13.56 -9.53 -9.37
C SER A 463 12.49 -10.64 -9.36
N ASN A 464 11.21 -10.26 -9.40
CA ASN A 464 10.09 -11.17 -9.30
C ASN A 464 8.99 -10.77 -10.27
N GLY A 465 8.99 -11.42 -11.43
CA GLY A 465 7.99 -11.17 -12.46
C GLY A 465 6.57 -11.52 -12.01
N ILE A 466 6.37 -12.47 -11.09
CA ILE A 466 5.02 -12.86 -10.62
C ILE A 466 4.38 -11.71 -9.86
N LEU A 467 5.12 -11.01 -9.00
CA LEU A 467 4.61 -9.83 -8.30
C LEU A 467 4.25 -8.71 -9.28
N GLY A 468 5.08 -8.48 -10.30
CA GLY A 468 4.78 -7.51 -11.34
C GLY A 468 3.55 -7.88 -12.18
N ALA A 469 3.38 -9.17 -12.51
CA ALA A 469 2.20 -9.67 -13.21
C ALA A 469 0.92 -9.49 -12.37
N LEU A 470 0.99 -9.76 -11.07
CA LEU A 470 -0.12 -9.54 -10.13
C LEU A 470 -0.51 -8.06 -10.06
N VAL A 471 0.47 -7.15 -10.03
CA VAL A 471 0.20 -5.70 -10.09
C VAL A 471 -0.40 -5.32 -11.45
N GLY A 472 0.10 -5.90 -12.55
CA GLY A 472 -0.41 -5.69 -13.91
C GLY A 472 -1.83 -6.22 -14.14
N LEU A 473 -2.30 -7.19 -13.35
CA LEU A 473 -3.67 -7.69 -13.45
C LEU A 473 -4.73 -6.65 -13.12
N LEU A 474 -4.46 -5.70 -12.22
CA LEU A 474 -5.41 -4.63 -11.88
C LEU A 474 -5.72 -3.71 -13.08
N PRO A 475 -4.74 -3.06 -13.73
CA PRO A 475 -5.00 -2.26 -14.92
C PRO A 475 -5.49 -3.12 -16.10
N ALA A 476 -5.04 -4.37 -16.23
CA ALA A 476 -5.56 -5.29 -17.24
C ALA A 476 -7.04 -5.62 -17.03
N PHE A 477 -7.46 -5.87 -15.79
CA PHE A 477 -8.85 -6.06 -15.42
C PHE A 477 -9.66 -4.78 -15.63
N MET A 478 -9.12 -3.62 -15.28
CA MET A 478 -9.78 -2.34 -15.59
C MET A 478 -9.89 -2.08 -17.09
N TRP A 479 -8.98 -2.58 -17.91
CA TRP A 479 -9.04 -2.46 -19.36
C TRP A 479 -10.08 -3.39 -19.97
N ALA A 480 -10.03 -4.67 -19.60
CA ALA A 480 -10.89 -5.71 -20.15
C ALA A 480 -12.30 -5.70 -19.54
N GLY A 481 -12.45 -5.24 -18.30
CA GLY A 481 -13.73 -5.16 -17.60
C GLY A 481 -14.57 -3.99 -18.09
N ARG A 482 -15.88 -4.23 -18.25
CA ARG A 482 -16.86 -3.14 -18.41
C ARG A 482 -17.48 -2.83 -17.06
N PRO A 483 -17.53 -1.56 -16.65
CA PRO A 483 -18.24 -1.19 -15.45
C PRO A 483 -19.75 -1.35 -15.74
N VAL A 484 -20.44 -2.06 -14.86
CA VAL A 484 -21.90 -2.24 -14.92
C VAL A 484 -22.51 -1.19 -14.02
N LYS A 485 -23.40 -0.38 -14.58
CA LYS A 485 -24.22 0.55 -13.80
C LYS A 485 -25.10 -0.30 -12.89
N GLY A 486 -24.99 -0.07 -11.59
CA GLY A 486 -26.00 -0.52 -10.66
C GLY A 486 -27.29 0.28 -10.85
N ASN A 487 -28.32 -0.09 -10.08
CA ASN A 487 -29.59 0.60 -10.05
C ASN A 487 -30.00 0.80 -8.59
N ALA A 488 -30.55 1.96 -8.26
CA ALA A 488 -31.09 2.25 -6.93
C ALA A 488 -32.50 2.79 -7.12
N GLU A 489 -33.48 1.91 -6.90
CA GLU A 489 -34.90 2.22 -7.04
C GLU A 489 -35.51 2.34 -5.65
N TRP A 490 -36.06 3.51 -5.32
CA TRP A 490 -36.76 3.75 -4.06
C TRP A 490 -38.23 4.03 -4.31
N ASN A 491 -39.09 3.17 -3.77
CA ASN A 491 -40.54 3.40 -3.70
C ASN A 491 -40.81 4.34 -2.53
N VAL A 492 -41.02 5.61 -2.85
CA VAL A 492 -41.28 6.68 -1.88
C VAL A 492 -42.77 6.86 -1.65
N ALA A 493 -43.13 7.15 -0.41
CA ALA A 493 -44.49 7.45 -0.03
C ALA A 493 -45.00 8.74 -0.71
N PRO A 494 -46.32 8.90 -0.88
CA PRO A 494 -46.90 10.14 -1.35
C PRO A 494 -46.46 11.34 -0.50
N ALA A 495 -46.34 12.53 -1.10
CA ALA A 495 -45.81 13.72 -0.44
C ALA A 495 -46.60 14.15 0.82
N SER A 496 -47.88 13.77 0.91
CA SER A 496 -48.71 14.01 2.08
C SER A 496 -48.35 13.10 3.27
N PHE A 497 -47.74 11.94 3.04
CA PHE A 497 -47.45 10.97 4.10
C PHE A 497 -46.45 11.52 5.11
N GLY A 498 -45.39 12.20 4.66
CA GLY A 498 -44.43 12.83 5.57
C GLY A 498 -45.07 13.85 6.51
N SER A 499 -46.06 14.61 6.02
CA SER A 499 -46.83 15.55 6.85
C SER A 499 -47.74 14.85 7.86
N VAL A 500 -48.28 13.68 7.51
CA VAL A 500 -49.10 12.85 8.41
C VAL A 500 -48.23 12.24 9.51
N VAL A 501 -47.05 11.72 9.16
CA VAL A 501 -46.11 11.16 10.14
C VAL A 501 -45.62 12.25 11.11
N LEU A 502 -45.28 13.44 10.61
CA LEU A 502 -44.92 14.57 11.48
C LEU A 502 -46.07 14.99 12.41
N ALA A 503 -47.31 15.02 11.92
CA ALA A 503 -48.47 15.29 12.75
C ALA A 503 -48.71 14.18 13.80
N LEU A 504 -48.45 12.93 13.45
CA LEU A 504 -48.56 11.78 14.37
C LEU A 504 -47.47 11.84 15.45
N ILE A 505 -46.23 12.19 15.10
CA ILE A 505 -45.15 12.39 16.07
C ILE A 505 -45.49 13.53 17.03
N ASN A 506 -45.90 14.70 16.52
CA ASN A 506 -46.25 15.85 17.36
C ASN A 506 -47.44 15.55 18.28
N SER A 507 -48.45 14.82 17.79
CA SER A 507 -49.59 14.41 18.63
C SER A 507 -49.23 13.32 19.63
N ALA A 508 -48.29 12.43 19.31
CA ALA A 508 -47.78 11.45 20.27
C ALA A 508 -46.98 12.13 21.40
N GLU A 509 -46.15 13.12 21.09
CA GLU A 509 -45.44 13.92 22.10
C GLU A 509 -46.41 14.71 22.99
N GLU A 510 -47.45 15.31 22.40
CA GLU A 510 -48.52 15.98 23.16
C GLU A 510 -49.30 14.99 24.04
N LEU A 511 -49.53 13.76 23.56
CA LEU A 511 -50.20 12.70 24.33
C LEU A 511 -49.30 12.14 25.45
N ASP A 512 -48.00 12.02 25.23
CA ASP A 512 -47.03 11.60 26.24
C ASP A 512 -46.91 12.66 27.33
N GLU A 513 -46.83 13.94 26.96
CA GLU A 513 -46.86 15.06 27.92
C GLU A 513 -48.17 15.09 28.73
N VAL A 514 -49.31 14.77 28.11
CA VAL A 514 -50.61 14.66 28.80
C VAL A 514 -50.68 13.42 29.69
N ALA A 515 -50.16 12.28 29.25
CA ALA A 515 -50.13 11.03 30.02
C ALA A 515 -49.21 11.14 31.24
N ASP A 516 -48.02 11.72 31.08
CA ASP A 516 -47.11 12.03 32.17
C ASP A 516 -47.77 13.00 33.16
N ARG A 517 -48.43 14.06 32.66
CA ARG A 517 -49.16 15.00 33.51
C ARG A 517 -50.25 14.32 34.33
N ASP A 518 -51.01 13.40 33.74
CA ASP A 518 -52.08 12.67 34.43
C ASP A 518 -51.51 11.63 35.43
N TYR A 519 -50.40 10.97 35.09
CA TYR A 519 -49.66 10.10 36.02
C TYR A 519 -49.15 10.87 37.23
N PHE A 520 -48.50 12.03 37.03
CA PHE A 520 -48.02 12.88 38.12
C PHE A 520 -49.18 13.44 38.96
N LYS A 521 -50.30 13.81 38.33
CA LYS A 521 -51.51 14.26 39.04
C LYS A 521 -52.13 13.16 39.90
N GLN A 522 -52.18 11.93 39.41
CA GLN A 522 -52.69 10.79 40.17
C GLN A 522 -51.78 10.46 41.36
N ARG A 523 -50.46 10.45 41.15
CA ARG A 523 -49.48 10.21 42.21
C ARG A 523 -49.53 11.30 43.29
N TYR A 524 -49.67 12.56 42.90
CA TYR A 524 -49.84 13.68 43.82
C TYR A 524 -51.13 13.58 44.65
N GLN A 525 -52.23 13.12 44.05
CA GLN A 525 -53.49 12.85 44.79
C GLN A 525 -53.36 11.67 45.76
N GLU A 526 -52.61 10.63 45.39
CA GLU A 526 -52.35 9.48 46.26
C GLU A 526 -51.46 9.87 47.45
N GLU A 527 -50.43 10.68 47.22
CA GLU A 527 -49.56 11.22 48.29
C GLU A 527 -50.33 12.16 49.21
N LEU A 528 -51.19 13.05 48.69
CA LEU A 528 -52.09 13.85 49.51
C LEU A 528 -53.05 12.97 50.33
N GLY A 529 -53.60 11.90 49.74
CA GLY A 529 -54.46 10.95 50.43
C GLY A 529 -53.75 10.21 51.56
N LYS A 530 -52.52 9.76 51.33
CA LYS A 530 -51.67 9.11 52.34
C LYS A 530 -51.28 10.08 53.46
N ASN A 531 -50.85 11.29 53.12
CA ASN A 531 -50.48 12.31 54.10
C ASN A 531 -51.67 12.75 54.97
N VAL A 532 -52.89 12.81 54.43
CA VAL A 532 -54.10 13.12 55.21
C VAL A 532 -54.47 11.96 56.14
N ALA A 533 -54.35 10.70 55.67
CA ALA A 533 -54.59 9.52 56.50
C ALA A 533 -53.55 9.38 57.63
N GLU A 534 -52.29 9.67 57.35
CA GLU A 534 -51.19 9.62 58.30
C GLU A 534 -51.30 10.73 59.36
N ARG A 535 -51.62 11.97 58.96
CA ARG A 535 -51.94 13.05 59.91
C ARG A 535 -53.13 12.72 60.80
N LYS A 536 -54.14 12.01 60.28
CA LYS A 536 -55.30 11.61 61.07
C LYS A 536 -54.95 10.52 62.10
N LYS A 537 -54.12 9.53 61.71
CA LYS A 537 -53.60 8.52 62.63
C LYS A 537 -52.74 9.11 63.74
N VAL A 538 -51.80 10.00 63.40
CA VAL A 538 -50.94 10.66 64.39
C VAL A 538 -51.77 11.47 65.37
N LYS A 539 -52.83 12.14 64.90
CA LYS A 539 -53.74 12.90 65.77
C LYS A 539 -54.55 11.97 66.69
N GLU A 540 -55.07 10.86 66.18
CA GLU A 540 -55.79 9.85 66.99
C GLU A 540 -54.86 9.19 68.03
N GLU A 541 -53.61 8.87 67.67
CA GLU A 541 -52.62 8.31 68.61
C GLU A 541 -52.21 9.31 69.70
N THR A 542 -52.06 10.59 69.34
CA THR A 542 -51.76 11.65 70.31
C THR A 542 -52.95 11.92 71.24
N GLU A 543 -54.19 11.85 70.73
CA GLU A 543 -55.41 11.99 71.53
C GLU A 543 -55.61 10.78 72.47
N LEU A 544 -55.31 9.56 72.01
CA LEU A 544 -55.36 8.34 72.83
C LEU A 544 -54.29 8.34 73.93
N GLY A 545 -53.04 8.71 73.61
CA GLY A 545 -51.96 8.78 74.60
C GLY A 545 -52.24 9.79 75.71
N LYS A 546 -52.85 10.94 75.37
CA LYS A 546 -53.30 11.92 76.38
C LYS A 546 -54.46 11.41 77.23
N PHE A 547 -55.32 10.56 76.66
CA PHE A 547 -56.42 9.97 77.41
C PHE A 547 -55.90 8.93 78.42
N ASP A 548 -54.92 8.12 78.03
CA ASP A 548 -54.26 7.16 78.93
C ASP A 548 -53.48 7.87 80.04
N GLU A 549 -52.73 8.93 79.73
CA GLU A 549 -52.00 9.73 80.71
C GLU A 549 -52.92 10.39 81.74
N VAL A 550 -54.08 10.91 81.29
CA VAL A 550 -55.11 11.46 82.20
C VAL A 550 -55.77 10.37 83.05
N MET A 551 -55.99 9.17 82.49
CA MET A 551 -56.59 8.06 83.23
C MET A 551 -55.63 7.48 84.27
N GLU A 552 -54.35 7.36 83.94
CA GLU A 552 -53.29 6.91 84.86
C GLU A 552 -53.13 7.90 86.04
N ALA A 553 -53.13 9.21 85.76
CA ALA A 553 -53.10 10.24 86.81
C ALA A 553 -54.33 10.21 87.75
N ILE A 554 -55.50 9.80 87.25
CA ILE A 554 -56.72 9.62 88.06
C ILE A 554 -56.65 8.34 88.91
N GLU A 555 -56.07 7.26 88.40
CA GLU A 555 -55.97 5.98 89.09
C GLU A 555 -54.91 6.00 90.20
N GLU A 556 -53.81 6.74 90.03
CA GLU A 556 -52.75 6.87 91.04
C GLU A 556 -53.09 7.77 92.22
N GLY A 557 -54.21 8.51 92.16
CA GLY A 557 -54.75 9.25 93.31
C GLY A 557 -53.84 10.36 93.84
N ASP A 558 -52.92 10.87 93.01
CA ASP A 558 -52.03 11.98 93.34
C ASP A 558 -52.54 13.29 92.68
N PRO A 559 -53.21 14.18 93.43
CA PRO A 559 -53.77 15.41 92.87
C PRO A 559 -52.71 16.43 92.41
N GLY A 560 -51.41 16.18 92.60
CA GLY A 560 -50.32 17.02 92.11
C GLY A 560 -49.88 16.72 90.67
N SER A 561 -50.09 15.51 90.14
CA SER A 561 -49.68 15.13 88.77
C SER A 561 -50.68 15.60 87.71
N LEU A 562 -51.95 15.82 88.10
CA LEU A 562 -53.01 16.35 87.22
C LEU A 562 -52.78 17.81 86.79
N SER A 563 -52.05 18.61 87.57
CA SER A 563 -51.71 19.98 87.14
C SER A 563 -50.55 20.00 86.15
N ASP A 564 -49.57 19.10 86.30
CA ASP A 564 -48.42 19.04 85.39
C ASP A 564 -48.80 18.44 84.02
N ALA A 565 -49.72 17.47 83.98
CA ALA A 565 -50.27 16.93 82.72
C ALA A 565 -51.18 17.93 81.96
N ILE A 566 -51.70 18.96 82.65
CA ILE A 566 -52.57 19.99 82.05
C ILE A 566 -51.78 21.26 81.65
N ASP A 567 -50.63 21.52 82.27
CA ASP A 567 -49.88 22.79 82.11
C ASP A 567 -48.62 22.68 81.24
N ASP A 568 -48.30 21.50 80.68
CA ASP A 568 -47.21 21.39 79.71
C ASP A 568 -47.64 21.93 78.33
N ARG A 569 -47.61 23.26 78.23
CA ARG A 569 -47.87 24.05 77.01
C ARG A 569 -46.65 24.19 76.09
N ASP A 570 -45.64 23.34 76.22
CA ASP A 570 -44.53 23.30 75.26
C ASP A 570 -44.76 22.23 74.18
N VAL A 571 -45.67 22.52 73.25
CA VAL A 571 -45.66 21.88 71.92
C VAL A 571 -44.97 22.83 70.94
N SER A 572 -43.65 22.81 71.02
CA SER A 572 -42.74 23.05 69.89
C SER A 572 -43.01 21.97 68.83
N GLY A 573 -44.01 22.22 67.99
CA GLY A 573 -44.41 21.38 66.87
C GLY A 573 -44.83 22.22 65.67
N GLY A 574 -44.14 23.34 65.42
CA GLY A 574 -44.29 24.14 64.22
C GLY A 574 -43.44 23.57 63.11
N ALA A 575 -44.01 22.67 62.32
CA ALA A 575 -43.48 22.35 60.99
C ALA A 575 -43.37 23.66 60.19
N SER A 576 -42.17 23.97 59.72
CA SER A 576 -41.93 25.04 58.75
C SER A 576 -42.76 24.78 57.50
N ALA A 577 -43.56 25.76 57.11
CA ALA A 577 -44.20 25.82 55.82
C ALA A 577 -43.14 26.18 54.76
N ASP A 578 -42.58 25.15 54.13
CA ASP A 578 -41.96 25.20 52.80
C ASP A 578 -42.09 23.79 52.22
N ASP A 579 -43.23 23.57 51.56
CA ASP A 579 -43.44 22.75 50.34
C ASP A 579 -44.94 22.77 49.95
#